data_AF-A0A9E0B5U8-F1
#
_entry.id   AF-A0A9E0B5U8-F1
#
_cell.length_a   1.000
_cell.length_b   1.000
_cell.length_c   1.000
_cell.angle_alpha   90.00
_cell.angle_beta   90.00
_cell.angle_gamma   90.00
#
_symmetry.space_group_name_H-M   'P 1'
#
loop_
_entity.id
_entity.type
_entity.pdbx_description
1 polymer ?
#
loop_
_entity_poly.entity_id
_entity_poly.type
_entity_poly.pdbx_seq_one_letter_code
_entity_poly.pdbx_strand_id
1 'polypeptide(L)'
;MSENNTLININVQICDRPYRLKVKPTEEEVVRKAAKNISDKVKELQEQFAGKDKQDYLAMCALTLSVENQAVHSNHQHVDSEILNDIARMDTMLTKALD
;
A
#
# COMPACT_ATOMS: atom_id res chain seq x y z
N MET A 1 8.25 -28.85 15.38
CA MET A 1 7.29 -29.34 14.37
C MET A 1 6.79 -28.09 13.65
N SER A 2 7.60 -27.51 12.77
CA SER A 2 7.73 -27.81 11.34
C SER A 2 6.53 -27.29 10.55
N GLU A 3 6.53 -26.00 10.20
CA GLU A 3 5.83 -25.52 9.02
C GLU A 3 6.81 -24.73 8.16
N ASN A 4 7.02 -25.27 6.96
CA ASN A 4 7.94 -24.76 5.97
C ASN A 4 7.48 -23.36 5.51
N ASN A 5 8.20 -22.32 5.92
CA ASN A 5 8.18 -21.02 5.23
C ASN A 5 8.97 -21.15 3.91
N THR A 6 8.56 -22.08 3.05
CA THR A 6 9.12 -22.28 1.71
C THR A 6 8.64 -21.13 0.84
N LEU A 7 9.51 -20.14 0.67
CA LEU A 7 9.36 -19.08 -0.31
C LEU A 7 9.03 -19.70 -1.68
N ILE A 8 7.92 -19.27 -2.27
CA ILE A 8 7.51 -19.70 -3.60
C ILE A 8 8.06 -18.74 -4.65
N ASN A 9 8.53 -19.31 -5.77
CA ASN A 9 8.94 -18.52 -6.92
C ASN A 9 7.68 -18.17 -7.73
N ILE A 10 7.37 -16.89 -7.83
CA ILE A 10 6.27 -16.38 -8.66
C ILE A 10 6.82 -15.58 -9.83
N ASN A 11 6.13 -15.64 -10.96
CA ASN A 11 6.39 -14.79 -12.11
C ASN A 11 5.31 -13.73 -12.19
N VAL A 12 5.69 -12.47 -12.06
CA VAL A 12 4.78 -11.33 -12.03
C VAL A 12 5.11 -10.41 -13.19
N GLN A 13 4.10 -10.01 -13.94
CA GLN A 13 4.26 -9.07 -15.03
C GLN A 13 3.93 -7.66 -14.55
N ILE A 14 4.90 -6.74 -14.68
CA ILE A 14 4.70 -5.32 -14.42
C ILE A 14 4.87 -4.59 -15.74
N CYS A 15 3.76 -4.04 -16.26
CA CYS A 15 3.66 -3.48 -17.60
C CYS A 15 4.13 -4.49 -18.68
N ASP A 16 5.24 -4.21 -19.37
CA ASP A 16 5.80 -5.06 -20.43
C ASP A 16 6.97 -5.95 -19.95
N ARG A 17 7.28 -5.96 -18.64
CA ARG A 17 8.45 -6.67 -18.11
C ARG A 17 8.03 -7.78 -17.13
N PRO A 18 8.41 -9.05 -17.39
CA PRO A 18 8.22 -10.13 -16.44
C PRO A 18 9.33 -10.09 -15.37
N TYR A 19 8.93 -10.22 -14.11
CA TYR A 19 9.81 -10.26 -12.94
C TYR A 19 9.59 -11.56 -12.17
N ARG A 20 10.69 -12.28 -11.91
CA ARG A 20 10.68 -13.46 -11.04
C ARG A 20 10.96 -13.05 -9.61
N LEU A 21 10.01 -13.29 -8.71
CA LEU A 21 10.08 -12.90 -7.30
C LEU A 21 9.95 -14.13 -6.42
N LYS A 22 10.62 -14.11 -5.26
CA LYS A 22 10.45 -15.09 -4.20
C LYS A 22 9.58 -14.48 -3.11
N VAL A 23 8.39 -15.01 -2.91
CA VAL A 23 7.43 -14.46 -1.93
C VAL A 23 6.88 -15.57 -1.05
N LYS A 24 6.29 -15.20 0.09
CA LYS A 24 5.55 -16.15 0.91
C LYS A 24 4.19 -16.44 0.26
N PRO A 25 3.62 -17.65 0.42
CA PRO A 25 2.29 -17.97 -0.10
C PRO A 25 1.20 -17.01 0.36
N THR A 26 1.29 -16.52 1.61
CA THR A 26 0.37 -15.54 2.21
C THR A 26 0.43 -14.17 1.54
N GLU A 27 1.57 -13.83 0.92
CA GLU A 27 1.82 -12.52 0.31
C GLU A 27 1.65 -12.55 -1.22
N GLU A 28 1.54 -13.73 -1.83
CA GLU A 28 1.45 -13.88 -3.29
C GLU A 28 0.31 -13.04 -3.88
N GLU A 29 -0.88 -13.13 -3.30
CA GLU A 29 -2.05 -12.43 -3.79
C GLU A 29 -1.86 -10.91 -3.72
N VAL A 30 -1.30 -10.44 -2.60
CA VAL A 30 -1.00 -9.01 -2.38
C VAL A 30 0.01 -8.52 -3.40
N VAL A 31 1.08 -9.27 -3.65
CA VAL A 31 2.13 -8.92 -4.62
C VAL A 31 1.57 -8.89 -6.03
N ARG A 32 0.75 -9.88 -6.41
CA ARG A 32 0.11 -9.92 -7.74
C ARG A 32 -0.86 -8.74 -7.93
N LYS A 33 -1.63 -8.40 -6.90
CA LYS A 33 -2.54 -7.24 -6.92
C LYS A 33 -1.80 -5.92 -7.00
N ALA A 34 -0.70 -5.77 -6.24
CA ALA A 34 0.15 -4.59 -6.28
C ALA A 34 0.78 -4.38 -7.67
N ALA A 35 1.30 -5.45 -8.28
CA ALA A 35 1.86 -5.39 -9.63
C ALA A 35 0.83 -4.99 -10.70
N LYS A 36 -0.40 -5.51 -10.58
CA LYS A 36 -1.51 -5.10 -11.45
C LYS A 36 -1.82 -3.62 -11.26
N ASN A 37 -1.93 -3.16 -10.02
CA ASN A 37 -2.23 -1.76 -9.70
C ASN A 37 -1.15 -0.81 -10.27
N ILE A 38 0.14 -1.15 -10.11
CA ILE A 38 1.25 -0.39 -10.72
C ILE A 38 1.11 -0.36 -12.24
N SER A 39 0.79 -1.49 -12.87
CA SER A 39 0.65 -1.57 -14.32
C SER A 39 -0.49 -0.71 -14.85
N ASP A 40 -1.63 -0.74 -14.16
CA ASP A 40 -2.81 0.07 -14.51
C ASP A 40 -2.50 1.57 -14.37
N LYS A 41 -1.82 1.98 -13.29
CA LYS A 41 -1.43 3.38 -13.04
C LYS A 41 -0.40 3.88 -14.06
N VAL A 42 0.59 3.06 -14.40
CA VAL A 42 1.56 3.40 -15.45
C VAL A 42 0.85 3.57 -16.80
N LYS A 43 -0.16 2.75 -17.11
CA LYS A 43 -0.94 2.88 -18.35
C LYS A 43 -1.74 4.18 -18.39
N GLU A 44 -2.39 4.55 -17.29
CA GLU A 44 -3.11 5.83 -17.17
C GLU A 44 -2.17 7.02 -17.40
N LEU A 45 -0.96 6.97 -16.82
CA LEU A 45 0.06 8.00 -17.01
C LEU A 45 0.59 8.05 -18.46
N GLN A 46 0.70 6.90 -19.13
CA GLN A 46 1.05 6.82 -20.56
C GLN A 46 -0.03 7.46 -21.44
N GLU A 47 -1.30 7.26 -21.12
CA GLU A 47 -2.43 7.87 -21.83
C GLU A 47 -2.47 9.40 -21.63
N GLN A 48 -2.19 9.88 -20.42
CA GLN A 48 -2.19 11.32 -20.11
C GLN A 48 -0.98 12.08 -20.65
N PHE A 49 0.20 11.45 -20.66
CA PHE A 49 1.45 12.12 -21.03
C PHE A 49 2.14 11.35 -22.15
N ALA A 50 1.69 11.46 -23.40
CA ALA A 50 2.33 10.76 -24.52
C ALA A 50 3.76 11.25 -24.79
N GLY A 51 4.71 10.31 -24.98
CA GLY A 51 6.06 10.61 -25.49
C GLY A 51 7.21 10.62 -24.49
N LYS A 52 7.00 10.19 -23.24
CA LYS A 52 8.08 9.96 -22.27
C LYS A 52 8.61 8.52 -22.32
N ASP A 53 9.79 8.32 -21.72
CA ASP A 53 10.36 6.98 -21.60
C ASP A 53 9.61 6.10 -20.60
N LYS A 54 9.58 4.79 -20.86
CA LYS A 54 8.92 3.80 -19.98
C LYS A 54 9.42 3.85 -18.53
N GLN A 55 10.69 4.23 -18.33
CA GLN A 55 11.30 4.37 -17.02
C GLN A 55 10.76 5.61 -16.27
N ASP A 56 10.52 6.71 -16.99
CA ASP A 56 9.99 7.94 -16.39
C ASP A 56 8.56 7.76 -15.89
N TYR A 57 7.73 7.00 -16.60
CA TYR A 57 6.39 6.68 -16.09
C TYR A 57 6.44 5.84 -14.82
N LEU A 58 7.42 4.93 -14.68
CA LEU A 58 7.57 4.15 -13.47
C LEU A 58 8.03 5.03 -12.30
N ALA A 59 8.96 5.96 -12.55
CA ALA A 59 9.38 6.94 -11.56
C ALA A 59 8.23 7.86 -11.13
N MET A 60 7.41 8.31 -12.09
CA MET A 60 6.24 9.14 -11.84
C MET A 60 5.17 8.36 -11.06
N CYS A 61 4.92 7.11 -11.42
CA CYS A 61 4.04 6.21 -10.67
C CYS A 61 4.54 6.01 -9.23
N ALA A 62 5.84 5.81 -9.02
CA ALA A 62 6.43 5.65 -7.69
C ALA A 62 6.28 6.92 -6.84
N LEU A 63 6.45 8.09 -7.45
CA LEU A 63 6.22 9.37 -6.79
C LEU A 63 4.74 9.52 -6.38
N THR A 64 3.81 9.30 -7.31
CA THR A 64 2.36 9.39 -7.04
C THR A 64 1.94 8.44 -5.92
N LEU A 65 2.38 7.18 -5.95
CA LEU A 65 2.12 6.22 -4.88
C LEU A 65 2.73 6.64 -3.54
N SER A 66 3.89 7.27 -3.54
CA SER A 66 4.52 7.77 -2.32
C SER A 66 3.72 8.93 -1.71
N VAL A 67 3.25 9.86 -2.54
CA VAL A 67 2.38 10.97 -2.12
C VAL A 67 1.05 10.45 -1.59
N GLU A 68 0.42 9.51 -2.28
CA GLU A 68 -0.82 8.86 -1.82
C GLU A 68 -0.64 8.16 -0.48
N ASN A 69 0.44 7.40 -0.30
CA ASN A 69 0.73 6.75 0.99
C ASN A 69 0.94 7.77 2.10
N GLN A 70 1.69 8.86 1.85
CA GLN A 70 1.89 9.92 2.85
C GLN A 70 0.57 10.61 3.23
N ALA A 71 -0.32 10.85 2.26
CA ALA A 71 -1.64 11.42 2.52
C ALA A 71 -2.50 10.47 3.38
N VAL A 72 -2.47 9.16 3.09
CA VAL A 72 -3.18 8.14 3.87
C VAL A 72 -2.61 8.04 5.28
N HIS A 73 -1.29 8.03 5.46
CA HIS A 73 -0.65 8.02 6.78
C HIS A 73 -1.00 9.24 7.62
N SER A 74 -1.07 10.42 7.00
CA SER A 74 -1.49 11.66 7.67
C SER A 74 -2.94 11.57 8.16
N ASN A 75 -3.84 11.02 7.33
CA ASN A 75 -5.23 10.79 7.73
C ASN A 75 -5.35 9.73 8.82
N HIS A 76 -4.59 8.63 8.76
CA HIS A 76 -4.60 7.61 9.80
C HIS A 76 -4.12 8.17 11.15
N GLN A 77 -3.04 8.96 11.17
CA GLN A 77 -2.57 9.63 12.39
C GLN A 77 -3.60 10.58 12.98
N HIS A 78 -4.38 11.27 12.14
CA HIS A 78 -5.45 12.14 12.61
C HIS A 78 -6.60 11.34 13.23
N VAL A 79 -7.05 10.27 12.55
CA VAL A 79 -8.15 9.40 13.02
C VAL A 79 -7.75 8.68 14.32
N ASP A 80 -6.53 8.16 14.41
CA ASP A 80 -6.05 7.50 15.63
C ASP A 80 -6.01 8.47 16.83
N SER A 81 -5.65 9.73 16.59
CA SER A 81 -5.65 10.79 17.61
C SER A 81 -7.06 11.18 18.06
N GLU A 82 -8.02 11.23 17.14
CA GLU A 82 -9.43 11.48 17.48
C GLU A 82 -10.03 10.33 18.30
N ILE A 83 -9.78 9.08 17.88
CA ILE A 83 -10.24 7.90 18.62
C ILE A 83 -9.62 7.86 20.03
N LEU A 84 -8.32 8.16 20.17
CA LEU A 84 -7.66 8.25 21.48
C LEU A 84 -8.28 9.34 22.38
N ASN A 85 -8.61 10.50 21.80
CA ASN A 85 -9.28 11.57 22.54
C ASN A 85 -10.69 11.18 22.98
N ASP A 86 -11.45 10.48 22.14
CA ASP A 86 -12.78 10.00 22.48
C ASP A 86 -12.74 8.92 23.57
N ILE A 87 -11.76 8.03 23.53
CA ILE A 87 -11.52 7.06 24.62
C ILE A 87 -11.18 7.79 25.93
N ALA A 88 -10.29 8.78 25.89
CA ALA A 88 -9.95 9.58 27.07
C ALA A 88 -11.17 10.35 27.63
N ARG A 89 -12.05 10.86 26.75
CA ARG A 89 -13.31 11.48 27.17
C ARG A 89 -14.23 10.48 27.86
N MET A 90 -14.39 9.28 27.32
CA MET A 90 -15.20 8.24 27.96
C MET A 90 -14.63 7.87 29.33
N ASP A 91 -13.31 7.77 29.47
CA ASP A 91 -12.65 7.45 30.74
C ASP A 91 -12.86 8.55 31.80
N THR A 92 -12.77 9.83 31.40
CA THR A 92 -13.07 10.95 32.30
C THR A 92 -14.54 11.00 32.71
N MET A 93 -15.48 10.65 31.82
CA MET A 93 -16.91 10.56 32.16
C MET A 93 -17.19 9.43 33.14
N LEU A 94 -16.56 8.26 32.97
CA LEU A 94 -16.68 7.15 33.90
C LEU A 94 -16.10 7.50 35.27
N THR A 95 -14.93 8.13 35.31
CA THR A 95 -14.30 8.59 36.56
C THR A 95 -15.23 9.57 37.30
N LYS A 96 -15.83 10.51 36.58
CA LYS A 96 -16.74 11.52 37.15
C LYS A 96 -18.10 10.97 37.60
N ALA A 97 -18.48 9.77 37.13
CA ALA A 97 -19.70 9.08 37.54
C ALA A 97 -19.46 8.05 38.66
N LEU A 98 -18.19 7.73 38.94
CA LEU A 98 -17.74 6.84 40.02
C LEU A 98 -17.32 7.60 41.29
N ASP A 99 -17.09 8.92 41.20
CA ASP A 99 -17.07 9.88 42.33
C ASP A 99 -18.49 10.37 42.67
#